data_AF-A0A4Y8YRJ4-F1
#
_entry.id   AF-A0A4Y8YRJ4-F1
#
_cell.length_a   1.000
_cell.length_b   1.000
_cell.length_c   1.000
_cell.angle_alpha   90.00
_cell.angle_beta   90.00
_cell.angle_gamma   90.00
#
_symmetry.space_group_name_H-M   'P 1'
#
loop_
_entity.id
_entity.type
_entity.pdbx_description
1 polymer ?
#
loop_
_entity_poly.entity_id
_entity_poly.type
_entity_poly.pdbx_seq_one_letter_code
_entity_poly.pdbx_strand_id
1 'polypeptide(L)'
;DDGNLTIRAANLLAFEPTLDLKQSIVPGFLTLLGTGKFLASSNGTVMFAEPPLRIDPEALVGWADCPSPSHHFDAAWMQNFLGAARGFLGANSGEERQFDFTGAGTVLIQSSEKVLNDTHLLRHIESQTVSLGQNSLRALHNTIGARLQQ
;
A
#
# COMPACT_ATOMS: atom_id res chain seq x y z
N ASP A 1 1.84 30.73 5.40
CA ASP A 1 2.62 29.56 5.86
C ASP A 1 2.93 28.68 4.67
N ASP A 2 4.15 28.14 4.61
CA ASP A 2 4.53 27.19 3.57
C ASP A 2 3.79 25.87 3.80
N GLY A 3 3.11 25.38 2.77
CA GLY A 3 2.36 24.13 2.83
C GLY A 3 3.29 22.95 3.09
N ASN A 4 2.81 21.98 3.87
CA ASN A 4 3.49 20.69 4.01
C ASN A 4 2.55 19.55 3.60
N LEU A 5 3.08 18.62 2.81
CA LEU A 5 2.36 17.42 2.39
C LEU A 5 3.30 16.23 2.46
N THR A 6 2.92 15.23 3.22
CA THR A 6 3.60 13.93 3.23
C THR A 6 2.82 12.95 2.37
N ILE A 7 3.49 12.29 1.43
CA ILE A 7 2.88 11.36 0.47
C ILE A 7 3.74 10.10 0.33
N ARG A 8 3.10 8.97 0.03
CA ARG A 8 3.82 7.73 -0.27
C ARG A 8 4.73 7.93 -1.48
N ALA A 9 5.99 7.54 -1.35
CA ALA A 9 7.00 7.69 -2.39
C ALA A 9 6.59 7.02 -3.71
N ALA A 10 6.01 5.83 -3.63
CA ALA A 10 5.54 5.07 -4.79
C ALA A 10 4.40 5.75 -5.55
N ASN A 11 3.67 6.66 -4.91
CA ASN A 11 2.53 7.33 -5.49
C ASN A 11 2.89 8.70 -6.08
N LEU A 12 4.09 9.24 -5.83
CA LEU A 12 4.51 10.53 -6.34
C LEU A 12 5.01 10.39 -7.80
N LEU A 13 4.33 11.03 -8.75
CA LEU A 13 4.66 10.96 -10.18
C LEU A 13 5.51 12.14 -10.63
N ALA A 14 5.20 13.35 -10.17
CA ALA A 14 5.92 14.57 -10.51
C ALA A 14 5.70 15.64 -9.44
N PHE A 15 6.63 16.59 -9.32
CA PHE A 15 6.51 17.78 -8.48
C PHE A 15 7.22 18.96 -9.13
N GLU A 16 6.75 20.18 -8.84
CA GLU A 16 7.38 21.40 -9.33
C GLU A 16 8.74 21.64 -8.65
N PRO A 17 9.74 22.21 -9.36
CA PRO A 17 11.07 22.49 -8.78
C PRO A 17 11.07 23.49 -7.63
N THR A 18 9.97 24.22 -7.41
CA THR A 18 9.79 25.14 -6.28
C THR A 18 9.49 24.41 -4.98
N LEU A 19 9.20 23.10 -5.03
CA LEU A 19 8.94 22.27 -3.86
C LEU A 19 10.22 21.56 -3.42
N ASP A 20 10.48 21.62 -2.11
CA ASP A 20 11.56 20.86 -1.48
C ASP A 20 11.07 19.46 -1.09
N LEU A 21 11.74 18.44 -1.61
CA LEU A 21 11.47 17.04 -1.28
C LEU A 21 12.38 16.58 -0.15
N LYS A 22 11.79 16.13 0.97
CA LYS A 22 12.48 15.56 2.13
C LYS A 22 12.01 14.13 2.38
N GLN A 23 12.89 13.31 2.95
CA GLN A 23 12.50 11.99 3.43
C GLN A 23 11.70 12.13 4.72
N SER A 24 10.53 11.48 4.79
CA SER A 24 9.73 11.43 6.02
C SER A 24 10.33 10.48 7.05
N ILE A 25 10.00 10.70 8.33
CA ILE A 25 10.33 9.78 9.44
C ILE A 25 9.60 8.44 9.25
N VAL A 26 8.41 8.47 8.63
CA VAL A 26 7.67 7.25 8.29
C VAL A 26 8.31 6.61 7.05
N PRO A 27 8.79 5.36 7.13
CA PRO A 27 9.43 4.69 6.00
C PRO A 27 8.51 4.61 4.78
N GLY A 28 9.05 4.91 3.60
CA GLY A 28 8.30 4.86 2.34
C GLY A 28 7.46 6.11 2.02
N PHE A 29 7.54 7.14 2.86
CA PHE A 29 6.89 8.44 2.62
C PHE A 29 7.91 9.56 2.38
N LEU A 30 7.50 10.54 1.60
CA LEU A 30 8.25 11.75 1.26
C LEU A 30 7.42 12.96 1.67
N THR A 31 8.08 13.98 2.19
CA THR A 31 7.46 15.24 2.57
C THR A 31 7.86 16.32 1.57
N LEU A 32 6.85 16.90 0.92
CA LEU A 32 6.95 18.09 0.09
C LEU A 32 6.75 19.32 0.97
N LEU A 33 7.67 20.27 0.86
CA LEU A 33 7.64 21.54 1.59
C LEU A 33 7.65 22.71 0.59
N GLY A 34 6.86 23.73 0.89
CA GLY A 34 6.79 24.96 0.10
C GLY A 34 5.48 25.09 -0.68
N THR A 35 5.49 25.94 -1.70
CA THR A 35 4.32 26.23 -2.53
C THR A 35 4.58 25.84 -3.97
N GLY A 36 3.70 25.01 -4.51
CA GLY A 36 3.79 24.51 -5.88
C GLY A 36 2.76 23.43 -6.15
N LYS A 37 2.89 22.78 -7.30
CA LYS A 37 2.03 21.67 -7.72
C LYS A 37 2.79 20.35 -7.69
N PHE A 38 2.05 19.29 -7.42
CA PHE A 38 2.53 17.93 -7.52
C PHE A 38 1.47 17.07 -8.20
N LEU A 39 1.91 15.95 -8.76
CA LEU A 39 1.06 14.93 -9.35
C LEU A 39 1.31 13.62 -8.64
N ALA A 40 0.23 12.98 -8.20
CA ALA A 40 0.29 11.70 -7.54
C ALA A 40 -0.72 10.72 -8.14
N SER A 41 -0.38 9.44 -8.13
CA SER A 41 -1.28 8.34 -8.47
C SER A 41 -1.97 7.78 -7.23
N SER A 42 -3.23 7.40 -7.39
CA SER A 42 -4.00 6.64 -6.41
C SER A 42 -4.65 5.43 -7.07
N ASN A 43 -4.86 4.38 -6.28
CA ASN A 43 -5.62 3.21 -6.70
C ASN A 43 -7.11 3.47 -6.44
N GLY A 44 -7.73 4.22 -7.35
CA GLY A 44 -9.14 4.61 -7.29
C GLY A 44 -9.37 6.01 -6.71
N THR A 45 -10.61 6.30 -6.34
CA THR A 45 -11.03 7.61 -5.86
C THR A 45 -10.29 8.00 -4.59
N VAL A 46 -9.76 9.23 -4.56
CA VAL A 46 -9.14 9.82 -3.37
C VAL A 46 -10.21 10.51 -2.53
N MET A 47 -10.22 10.20 -1.24
CA MET A 47 -11.06 10.82 -0.23
C MET A 47 -10.19 11.65 0.70
N PHE A 48 -10.70 12.81 1.11
CA PHE A 48 -10.05 13.70 2.07
C PHE A 48 -10.83 13.63 3.37
N ALA A 49 -10.14 13.30 4.47
CA ALA A 49 -10.74 13.16 5.77
C ALA A 49 -9.93 13.92 6.82
N GLU A 50 -10.61 14.56 7.76
CA GLU A 50 -9.98 15.25 8.89
C GLU A 50 -9.91 14.31 10.11
N PRO A 51 -8.82 14.35 10.89
CA PRO A 51 -8.72 13.61 12.15
C PRO A 51 -9.80 13.96 13.19
N PRO A 52 -10.09 13.06 14.15
CA PRO A 52 -9.42 11.78 14.40
C PRO A 52 -9.94 10.66 13.51
N LEU A 53 -9.04 9.90 12.88
CA LEU A 53 -9.38 8.70 12.13
C LEU A 53 -8.29 7.64 12.15
N ARG A 54 -8.71 6.38 12.04
CA ARG A 54 -7.84 5.21 11.89
C ARG A 54 -7.94 4.69 10.47
N ILE A 55 -6.79 4.49 9.84
CA ILE A 55 -6.72 4.08 8.44
C ILE A 55 -5.72 2.93 8.31
N ASP A 56 -6.08 1.98 7.43
CA ASP A 56 -5.17 0.94 6.99
C ASP A 56 -3.95 1.55 6.26
N PRO A 57 -2.71 1.14 6.60
CA PRO A 57 -1.51 1.49 5.86
C PRO A 57 -1.63 1.33 4.36
N GLU A 58 -2.35 0.35 3.82
CA GLU A 58 -2.49 0.16 2.37
C GLU A 58 -3.41 1.19 1.72
N ALA A 59 -4.43 1.66 2.44
CA ALA A 59 -5.35 2.70 1.99
C ALA A 59 -4.79 4.13 2.13
N LEU A 60 -3.67 4.32 2.84
CA LEU A 60 -3.06 5.62 3.06
C LEU A 60 -2.22 6.10 1.86
N VAL A 61 -2.65 7.22 1.26
CA VAL A 61 -1.90 7.92 0.20
C VAL A 61 -0.92 8.94 0.80
N GLY A 62 -1.38 9.72 1.78
CA GLY A 62 -0.60 10.80 2.39
C GLY A 62 -1.39 11.63 3.39
N TRP A 63 -0.77 12.67 3.94
CA TRP A 63 -1.39 13.62 4.86
C TRP A 63 -0.75 15.01 4.74
N ALA A 64 -1.54 16.06 4.98
CA ALA A 64 -1.13 17.46 4.95
C ALA A 64 -1.34 18.14 6.30
N ASP A 65 -0.54 19.16 6.58
CA ASP A 65 -0.64 20.08 7.73
C ASP A 65 -0.35 19.46 9.11
N CYS A 66 0.63 18.53 9.19
CA CYS A 66 1.10 17.93 10.44
C CYS A 66 0.07 17.20 11.34
N PRO A 67 -0.89 16.38 10.84
CA PRO A 67 -1.47 15.36 11.70
C PRO A 67 -0.32 14.43 12.12
N SER A 68 -0.16 14.18 13.41
CA SER A 68 0.91 13.33 13.93
C SER A 68 0.50 11.87 13.74
N PRO A 69 1.07 11.13 12.77
CA PRO A 69 0.73 9.73 12.61
C PRO A 69 1.37 8.96 13.77
N SER A 70 0.55 8.27 14.56
CA SER A 70 1.04 7.29 15.52
C SER A 70 0.75 5.89 15.00
N HIS A 71 1.77 5.02 15.03
CA HIS A 71 1.55 3.61 14.79
C HIS A 71 0.79 3.03 15.97
N HIS A 72 -0.48 2.69 15.77
CA HIS A 72 -1.19 1.87 16.73
C HIS A 72 -0.92 0.40 16.39
N PHE A 73 -0.24 -0.29 17.30
CA PHE A 73 -0.10 -1.74 17.25
C PHE A 73 -1.16 -2.32 18.20
N ASP A 74 -2.16 -3.00 17.65
CA ASP A 74 -3.08 -3.81 18.45
C ASP A 74 -2.34 -5.06 18.96
N ALA A 75 -1.68 -4.93 20.11
CA ALA A 75 -0.94 -6.01 20.76
C ALA A 75 -1.85 -7.04 21.48
N ALA A 76 -3.15 -7.11 21.15
CA ALA A 76 -4.09 -8.01 21.80
C ALA A 76 -4.02 -9.46 21.27
N TRP A 77 -3.46 -9.68 20.07
CA TRP A 77 -3.37 -11.03 19.49
C TRP A 77 -2.20 -11.87 20.05
N MET A 78 -1.20 -11.25 20.65
CA MET A 78 0.06 -11.91 21.04
C MET A 78 0.06 -12.52 22.46
N GLN A 79 -1.09 -12.64 23.11
CA GLN A 79 -1.18 -13.28 24.44
C GLN A 79 -1.44 -14.79 24.41
N ASN A 80 -1.88 -15.36 23.28
CA ASN A 80 -2.16 -16.78 23.22
C ASN A 80 -1.03 -17.53 22.49
N PHE A 81 -0.49 -18.55 23.16
CA PHE A 81 0.50 -19.50 22.64
C PHE A 81 0.05 -20.19 21.33
N LEU A 82 -1.25 -20.13 20.98
CA LEU A 82 -1.81 -20.56 19.69
C LEU A 82 -1.52 -19.59 18.51
N GLY A 83 -1.28 -18.30 18.76
CA GLY A 83 -0.98 -17.29 17.73
C GLY A 83 0.41 -17.44 17.13
N ALA A 84 1.39 -17.85 17.95
CA ALA A 84 2.76 -18.11 17.50
C ALA A 84 2.85 -19.22 16.45
N ALA A 85 1.96 -20.22 16.51
CA ALA A 85 1.88 -21.28 15.50
C ALA A 85 1.29 -20.78 14.16
N ARG A 86 0.43 -19.75 14.16
CA ARG A 86 -0.09 -19.13 12.93
C ARG A 86 0.88 -18.15 12.28
N GLY A 87 1.70 -17.44 13.06
CA GLY A 87 2.74 -16.55 12.53
C GLY A 87 3.79 -17.29 11.69
N PHE A 88 4.07 -18.56 12.01
CA PHE A 88 4.95 -19.40 11.18
C PHE A 88 4.27 -19.91 9.90
N LEU A 89 2.94 -19.85 9.81
CA LEU A 89 2.13 -20.31 8.67
C LEU A 89 1.73 -19.17 7.72
N GLY A 90 2.32 -17.97 7.86
CA GLY A 90 2.24 -16.91 6.85
C GLY A 90 0.88 -16.22 6.72
N ALA A 91 -0.01 -16.35 7.70
CA ALA A 91 -1.28 -15.65 7.74
C ALA A 91 -1.18 -14.42 8.66
N ASN A 92 -0.42 -13.41 8.24
CA ASN A 92 -0.51 -12.07 8.85
C ASN A 92 -1.76 -11.41 8.27
N SER A 93 -2.78 -11.20 9.11
CA SER A 93 -3.96 -10.43 8.73
C SER A 93 -3.51 -8.97 8.55
N GLY A 94 -3.86 -8.35 7.42
CA GLY A 94 -3.48 -6.96 7.09
C GLY A 94 -3.90 -5.92 8.14
N GLU A 95 -4.80 -6.29 9.06
CA GLU A 95 -5.27 -5.44 10.16
C GLU A 95 -4.23 -5.17 11.27
N GLU A 96 -3.06 -5.82 11.27
CA GLU A 96 -2.07 -5.74 12.36
C GLU A 96 -1.34 -4.39 12.50
N ARG A 97 -1.47 -3.50 11.51
CA ARG A 97 -0.87 -2.17 11.55
C ARG A 97 -1.92 -1.17 11.13
N GLN A 98 -2.28 -0.24 11.99
CA GLN A 98 -3.16 0.88 11.63
C GLN A 98 -2.45 2.19 11.94
N PHE A 99 -2.56 3.16 11.05
CA PHE A 99 -2.14 4.52 11.35
C PHE A 99 -3.27 5.22 12.08
N ASP A 100 -3.00 5.63 13.32
CA ASP A 100 -3.89 6.46 14.10
C ASP A 100 -3.45 7.92 13.91
N PHE A 101 -4.29 8.69 13.21
CA PHE A 101 -4.06 10.10 12.96
C PHE A 101 -4.76 10.92 14.03
N THR A 102 -3.96 11.71 14.76
CA THR A 102 -4.43 12.67 15.75
C THR A 102 -3.91 14.07 15.42
N GLY A 103 -4.65 15.10 15.83
CA GLY A 103 -4.30 16.51 15.58
C GLY A 103 -5.23 17.19 14.58
N ALA A 104 -4.75 18.29 13.99
CA ALA A 104 -5.45 19.01 12.92
C ALA A 104 -4.71 18.77 11.60
N GLY A 105 -5.43 18.67 10.50
CA GLY A 105 -4.88 18.47 9.17
C GLY A 105 -5.78 17.61 8.29
N THR A 106 -5.30 17.26 7.10
CA THR A 106 -6.07 16.47 6.13
C THR A 106 -5.35 15.18 5.80
N VAL A 107 -6.06 14.05 5.86
CA VAL A 107 -5.55 12.75 5.45
C VAL A 107 -6.13 12.34 4.11
N LEU A 108 -5.28 11.85 3.22
CA LEU A 108 -5.62 11.39 1.87
C LEU A 108 -5.72 9.87 1.86
N ILE A 109 -6.90 9.36 1.52
CA ILE A 109 -7.25 7.94 1.53
C ILE A 109 -7.62 7.50 0.12
N GLN A 110 -7.20 6.31 -0.30
CA GLN A 110 -7.64 5.69 -1.54
C GLN A 110 -8.67 4.59 -1.29
N SER A 111 -9.68 4.52 -2.14
CA SER A 111 -10.80 3.58 -1.99
C SER A 111 -10.48 2.12 -2.33
N SER A 112 -9.35 1.83 -3.00
CA SER A 112 -9.01 0.47 -3.41
C SER A 112 -7.59 0.09 -2.98
N GLU A 113 -7.51 -0.90 -2.08
CA GLU A 113 -6.27 -1.53 -1.62
C GLU A 113 -5.72 -2.53 -2.66
N LYS A 114 -6.57 -3.00 -3.57
CA LYS A 114 -6.24 -4.03 -4.57
C LYS A 114 -6.09 -3.42 -5.96
N VAL A 115 -4.85 -3.33 -6.42
CA VAL A 115 -4.60 -3.51 -7.85
C VAL A 115 -5.18 -4.88 -8.21
N LEU A 116 -6.20 -4.92 -9.07
CA LEU A 116 -6.79 -6.15 -9.61
C LEU A 116 -5.67 -6.99 -10.22
N ASN A 117 -5.20 -7.98 -9.46
CA ASN A 117 -3.91 -8.64 -9.65
C ASN A 117 -4.00 -9.89 -10.53
N ASP A 118 -4.94 -9.93 -11.48
CA ASP A 118 -5.09 -11.09 -12.37
C ASP A 118 -4.54 -10.80 -13.77
N THR A 119 -4.84 -9.64 -14.37
CA THR A 119 -4.51 -9.41 -15.79
C THR A 119 -3.01 -9.21 -16.03
N HIS A 120 -2.31 -8.50 -15.16
CA HIS A 120 -0.86 -8.27 -15.30
C HIS A 120 -0.04 -9.52 -14.97
N LEU A 121 -0.47 -10.25 -13.94
CA LEU A 121 0.14 -11.52 -13.54
C LEU A 121 -0.07 -12.57 -14.64
N LEU A 122 -1.25 -12.64 -15.24
CA LEU A 122 -1.54 -13.50 -16.38
C LEU A 122 -0.63 -13.18 -17.58
N ARG A 123 -0.52 -11.91 -17.99
CA ARG A 123 0.38 -11.51 -19.09
C ARG A 123 1.85 -11.84 -18.81
N HIS A 124 2.29 -11.70 -17.56
CA HIS A 124 3.65 -12.05 -17.17
C HIS A 124 3.89 -13.56 -17.31
N ILE A 125 2.98 -14.39 -16.80
CA ILE A 125 3.03 -15.85 -16.94
C ILE A 125 2.98 -16.24 -18.42
N GLU A 126 2.11 -15.65 -19.23
CA GLU A 126 2.04 -15.87 -20.67
C GLU A 126 3.37 -15.56 -21.37
N SER A 127 4.02 -14.45 -21.01
CA SER A 127 5.33 -14.09 -21.60
C SER A 127 6.44 -15.09 -21.27
N GLN A 128 6.43 -15.67 -20.05
CA GLN A 128 7.39 -16.68 -19.65
C GLN A 128 7.13 -18.02 -20.34
N THR A 129 5.87 -18.31 -20.65
CA THR A 129 5.41 -19.53 -21.32
C THR A 129 5.99 -19.65 -22.74
N VAL A 130 6.31 -18.53 -23.40
CA VAL A 130 6.95 -18.52 -24.74
C VAL A 130 8.34 -19.18 -24.73
N SER A 131 9.06 -19.09 -23.62
CA SER A 131 10.41 -19.67 -23.48
C SER A 131 10.41 -21.17 -23.08
N LEU A 132 9.24 -21.72 -22.73
CA LEU A 132 9.12 -23.08 -22.23
C LEU A 132 9.09 -24.11 -23.37
N GLY A 133 9.84 -25.19 -23.18
CA GLY A 133 9.77 -26.35 -24.07
C GLY A 133 8.43 -27.09 -23.98
N GLN A 134 8.12 -27.88 -25.01
CA GLN A 134 6.82 -28.57 -25.18
C GLN A 134 6.45 -29.47 -23.98
N ASN A 135 7.43 -30.06 -23.29
CA ASN A 135 7.20 -30.90 -22.11
C ASN A 135 6.79 -30.07 -20.87
N SER A 136 7.41 -28.90 -20.68
CA SER A 136 7.08 -27.99 -19.59
C SER A 136 5.71 -27.35 -19.78
N LEU A 137 5.31 -27.06 -21.03
CA LEU A 137 3.96 -26.59 -21.36
C LEU A 137 2.88 -27.62 -21.03
N ARG A 138 3.12 -28.90 -21.33
CA ARG A 138 2.20 -29.99 -20.98
C ARG A 138 2.07 -30.15 -19.47
N ALA A 139 3.18 -30.04 -18.73
CA ALA A 139 3.15 -30.08 -17.26
C ALA A 139 2.32 -28.92 -16.68
N LEU A 140 2.54 -27.69 -17.18
CA LEU A 140 1.80 -26.50 -16.75
C LEU A 140 0.30 -26.61 -17.08
N HIS A 141 -0.06 -27.12 -18.26
CA HIS A 141 -1.44 -27.39 -18.63
C HIS A 141 -2.12 -28.36 -17.65
N ASN A 142 -1.44 -29.46 -17.29
CA ASN A 142 -1.97 -30.43 -16.34
C ASN A 142 -2.17 -29.83 -14.94
N THR A 143 -1.23 -28.98 -14.48
CA THR A 143 -1.35 -28.30 -13.18
C THR A 143 -2.52 -27.32 -13.17
N ILE A 144 -2.72 -26.54 -14.23
CA ILE A 144 -3.87 -25.62 -14.35
C ILE A 144 -5.18 -26.41 -14.40
N GLY A 145 -5.25 -27.47 -15.22
CA GLY A 145 -6.44 -28.32 -15.32
C GLY A 145 -6.84 -28.95 -13.99
N ALA A 146 -5.87 -29.42 -13.20
CA ALA A 146 -6.13 -29.96 -11.87
C ALA A 146 -6.67 -28.91 -10.88
N ARG A 147 -6.22 -27.66 -10.97
CA ARG A 147 -6.69 -26.56 -10.11
C ARG A 147 -8.08 -26.06 -10.50
N LEU A 148 -8.45 -26.11 -11.78
CA LEU A 148 -9.78 -25.72 -12.25
C LEU A 148 -10.88 -26.74 -11.93
N GLN A 149 -10.50 -27.96 -11.53
CA GLN A 149 -11.41 -29.03 -11.12
C GLN A 149 -11.59 -29.13 -9.60
N GLN A 150 -10.84 -28.36 -8.82
CA GLN A 150 -11.04 -28.18 -7.37
C GLN A 150 -12.02 -27.04 -7.11
#